data_AF-A0A384A6F1-F1
#
_entry.id   AF-A0A384A6F1-F1
#
_cell.length_a   1.000
_cell.length_b   1.000
_cell.length_c   1.000
_cell.angle_alpha   90.00
_cell.angle_beta   90.00
_cell.angle_gamma   90.00
#
_symmetry.space_group_name_H-M   'P 1'
#
loop_
_entity.id
_entity.type
_entity.pdbx_description
1 polymer ?
#
loop_
_entity_poly.entity_id
_entity_poly.type
_entity_poly.pdbx_seq_one_letter_code
_entity_poly.pdbx_strand_id
1 'polypeptide(L)'
;MATCSGCDQAPGHALLAGELESREAELRRRDALYKEQLGRLERQNVETYRLSSQQFHKAALKMEGAIKPRRVEPVCSGLQAQILRCYREHLQEVLLCADLVKAYQHCVGSAHKG
;
A
#
# COMPACT_ATOMS: atom_id res chain seq x y z
N MET A 1 83.70 -13.39 -10.19
CA MET A 1 83.07 -12.06 -10.36
C MET A 1 81.81 -12.28 -11.16
N ALA A 2 80.63 -12.26 -10.53
CA ALA A 2 79.37 -12.40 -11.22
C ALA A 2 78.94 -11.02 -11.74
N THR A 3 78.99 -10.84 -13.06
CA THR A 3 78.49 -9.63 -13.72
C THR A 3 76.97 -9.69 -13.72
N CYS A 4 76.34 -8.67 -13.16
CA CYS A 4 74.90 -8.49 -13.18
C CYS A 4 74.47 -8.20 -14.64
N SER A 5 73.94 -9.21 -15.33
CA SER A 5 73.26 -9.05 -16.62
C SER A 5 71.82 -8.62 -16.37
N GLY A 6 71.57 -7.31 -16.39
CA GLY A 6 70.21 -6.80 -16.31
C GLY A 6 70.12 -5.32 -15.98
N CYS A 7 70.37 -4.47 -16.98
CA CYS A 7 69.99 -3.05 -16.96
C CYS A 7 69.90 -2.53 -18.41
N ASP A 8 69.08 -3.14 -19.28
CA ASP A 8 68.84 -2.62 -20.64
C ASP A 8 67.39 -2.86 -21.11
N GLN A 9 66.41 -2.53 -20.25
CA GLN A 9 65.00 -2.59 -20.61
C GLN A 9 64.21 -1.41 -20.01
N ALA A 10 64.66 -0.19 -20.28
CA ALA A 10 64.22 1.00 -19.53
C ALA A 10 63.34 2.06 -20.24
N PRO A 11 63.04 2.06 -21.57
CA PRO A 11 62.11 3.08 -22.12
C PRO A 11 60.64 2.64 -22.15
N GLY A 12 60.36 1.38 -22.50
CA GLY A 12 59.00 0.91 -22.79
C GLY A 12 58.13 0.66 -21.55
N HIS A 13 58.71 0.18 -20.45
CA HIS A 13 57.98 -0.14 -19.22
C HIS A 13 57.47 1.11 -18.49
N ALA A 14 58.26 2.19 -18.50
CA ALA A 14 57.88 3.45 -17.86
C ALA A 14 56.74 4.16 -18.61
N LEU A 15 56.74 4.10 -19.95
CA LEU A 15 55.65 4.62 -20.77
C LEU A 15 54.34 3.86 -20.50
N LEU A 16 54.40 2.53 -20.48
CA LEU A 16 53.25 1.67 -20.23
C LEU A 16 52.68 1.89 -18.81
N ALA A 17 53.54 2.11 -17.82
CA ALA A 17 53.12 2.43 -16.45
C ALA A 17 52.34 3.75 -16.38
N GLY A 18 52.80 4.80 -17.06
CA GLY A 18 52.10 6.08 -17.12
C GLY A 18 50.74 5.99 -17.84
N GLU A 19 50.64 5.19 -18.91
CA GLU A 19 49.36 4.92 -19.59
C GLU A 19 48.35 4.21 -18.68
N LEU A 20 48.81 3.23 -17.90
CA LEU A 20 47.97 2.51 -16.94
C LEU A 20 47.48 3.45 -15.82
N GLU A 21 48.36 4.29 -15.26
CA GLU A 21 47.98 5.28 -14.24
C GLU A 21 46.93 6.27 -14.76
N SER A 22 47.11 6.77 -15.99
CA SER A 22 46.14 7.66 -16.64
C SER A 22 44.78 6.97 -16.80
N ARG A 23 44.77 5.72 -17.27
CA ARG A 23 43.55 4.93 -17.44
C ARG A 23 42.88 4.62 -16.11
N GLU A 24 43.63 4.31 -15.07
CA GLU A 24 43.11 4.14 -13.72
C GLU A 24 42.48 5.42 -13.17
N ALA A 25 43.13 6.57 -13.40
CA ALA A 25 42.58 7.86 -12.99
C ALA A 25 41.27 8.18 -13.70
N GLU A 26 41.16 7.89 -15.00
CA GLU A 26 39.92 8.04 -15.76
C GLU A 26 38.82 7.10 -15.24
N LEU A 27 39.14 5.83 -15.00
CA LEU A 27 38.20 4.86 -14.45
C LEU A 27 37.67 5.30 -13.08
N ARG A 28 38.55 5.79 -12.19
CA ARG A 28 38.16 6.33 -10.87
C ARG A 28 37.25 7.54 -10.99
N ARG A 29 37.51 8.45 -11.93
CA ARG A 29 36.63 9.62 -12.19
C ARG A 29 35.25 9.18 -12.66
N ARG A 30 35.17 8.23 -13.59
CA ARG A 30 33.90 7.71 -14.10
C ARG A 30 33.11 6.97 -13.03
N ASP A 31 33.78 6.14 -12.23
CA ASP A 31 33.17 5.42 -11.11
C ASP A 31 32.57 6.39 -10.07
N ALA A 32 33.30 7.44 -9.70
CA ALA A 32 32.79 8.47 -8.80
C ALA A 32 31.52 9.15 -9.34
N LEU A 33 31.52 9.52 -10.63
CA LEU A 33 30.36 10.14 -11.29
C LEU A 33 29.15 9.20 -11.32
N TYR A 34 29.34 7.93 -11.66
CA TYR A 34 28.22 6.97 -11.70
C TYR A 34 27.68 6.67 -10.31
N LYS A 35 28.54 6.54 -9.30
CA LYS A 35 28.10 6.36 -7.91
C LYS A 35 27.28 7.54 -7.41
N GLU A 36 27.68 8.76 -7.74
CA GLU A 36 26.90 9.96 -7.39
C GLU A 36 25.52 9.95 -8.07
N GLN A 37 25.47 9.66 -9.36
CA GLN A 37 24.24 9.59 -10.13
C GLN A 37 23.28 8.51 -9.61
N LEU A 38 23.80 7.31 -9.33
CA LEU A 38 23.04 6.22 -8.73
C LEU A 38 22.49 6.61 -7.36
N GLY A 39 23.32 7.18 -6.49
CA GLY A 39 22.87 7.64 -5.18
C GLY A 39 21.78 8.71 -5.28
N ARG A 40 21.83 9.59 -6.28
CA ARG A 40 20.76 10.57 -6.53
C ARG A 40 19.46 9.90 -6.97
N LEU A 41 19.54 8.94 -7.89
CA LEU A 41 18.38 8.18 -8.36
C LEU A 41 17.73 7.38 -7.24
N GLU A 42 18.52 6.71 -6.41
CA GLU A 42 18.03 5.95 -5.26
C GLU A 42 17.29 6.84 -4.26
N ARG A 43 17.87 8.01 -3.92
CA ARG A 43 17.20 8.99 -3.04
C ARG A 43 15.88 9.48 -3.62
N GLN A 44 15.86 9.84 -4.90
CA GLN A 44 14.64 10.28 -5.58
C GLN A 44 13.58 9.17 -5.64
N ASN A 45 13.99 7.93 -5.87
CA ASN A 45 13.08 6.78 -5.91
C ASN A 45 12.39 6.57 -4.57
N VAL A 46 13.17 6.54 -3.48
CA VAL A 46 12.66 6.39 -2.11
C VAL A 46 11.71 7.53 -1.74
N GLU A 47 12.09 8.77 -2.05
CA GLU A 47 11.26 9.94 -1.76
C GLU A 47 9.95 9.94 -2.55
N THR A 48 10.02 9.58 -3.84
CA THR A 48 8.83 9.47 -4.70
C THR A 48 7.87 8.40 -4.19
N TYR A 49 8.39 7.22 -3.83
CA TYR A 49 7.58 6.14 -3.27
C TYR A 49 6.92 6.57 -1.96
N ARG A 50 7.70 7.18 -1.06
CA ARG A 50 7.20 7.68 0.23
C ARG A 50 6.08 8.71 0.05
N LEU A 51 6.28 9.72 -0.80
CA LEU A 51 5.29 10.76 -1.05
C LEU A 51 4.01 10.18 -1.67
N SER A 52 4.15 9.29 -2.66
CA SER A 52 3.02 8.62 -3.29
C SER A 52 2.20 7.80 -2.29
N SER A 53 2.88 7.00 -1.45
CA SER A 53 2.23 6.22 -0.38
C SER A 53 1.49 7.11 0.61
N GLN A 54 2.10 8.21 1.06
CA GLN A 54 1.47 9.16 1.97
C GLN A 54 0.24 9.84 1.35
N GLN A 55 0.32 10.24 0.08
CA GLN A 55 -0.81 10.85 -0.63
C GLN A 55 -1.96 9.86 -0.78
N PHE A 56 -1.67 8.61 -1.14
CA PHE A 56 -2.68 7.55 -1.24
C PHE A 56 -3.36 7.33 0.11
N HIS A 57 -2.59 7.16 1.18
CA HIS A 57 -3.14 6.95 2.52
C HIS A 57 -4.00 8.13 2.97
N LYS A 58 -3.54 9.37 2.74
CA LYS A 58 -4.31 10.58 3.05
C LYS A 58 -5.62 10.64 2.25
N ALA A 59 -5.59 10.27 0.97
CA ALA A 59 -6.79 10.22 0.14
C ALA A 59 -7.79 9.15 0.62
N ALA A 60 -7.28 7.96 0.98
CA ALA A 60 -8.08 6.88 1.53
C ALA A 60 -8.77 7.30 2.85
N LEU A 61 -8.03 7.85 3.81
CA LEU A 61 -8.58 8.35 5.07
C LEU A 61 -9.64 9.44 4.86
N LYS A 62 -9.40 10.37 3.93
CA LYS A 62 -10.38 11.41 3.59
C LYS A 62 -11.67 10.81 3.03
N MET A 63 -11.55 9.77 2.21
CA MET A 63 -12.69 9.07 1.65
C MET A 63 -13.44 8.26 2.72
N GLU A 64 -12.74 7.53 3.59
CA GLU A 64 -13.34 6.80 4.71
C GLU A 64 -14.16 7.72 5.62
N GLY A 65 -13.63 8.91 5.95
CA GLY A 65 -14.38 9.89 6.75
C GLY A 65 -15.57 10.52 6.02
N ALA A 66 -15.54 10.57 4.68
CA ALA A 66 -16.63 11.11 3.85
C ALA A 66 -17.71 10.07 3.53
N ILE A 67 -17.37 8.78 3.57
CA ILE A 67 -18.34 7.69 3.42
C ILE A 67 -19.16 7.64 4.71
N LYS A 68 -20.30 8.32 4.70
CA LYS A 68 -21.30 8.16 5.76
C LYS A 68 -21.73 6.68 5.73
N PRO A 69 -21.61 5.93 6.85
CA PRO A 69 -22.18 4.59 6.93
C PRO A 69 -23.64 4.73 6.53
N ARG A 70 -24.02 4.08 5.43
CA ARG A 70 -25.42 4.06 5.01
C ARG A 70 -26.13 3.37 6.17
N ARG A 71 -26.94 4.11 6.92
CA ARG A 71 -27.86 3.52 7.90
C ARG A 71 -28.86 2.72 7.08
N VAL A 72 -28.51 1.48 6.78
CA VAL A 72 -29.45 0.53 6.23
C VAL A 72 -30.30 0.12 7.41
N GLU A 73 -31.42 0.81 7.56
CA GLU A 73 -32.43 0.35 8.51
C GLU A 73 -32.91 -1.02 8.01
N PRO A 74 -32.87 -2.07 8.86
CA PRO A 74 -33.30 -3.38 8.42
C PRO A 74 -34.75 -3.31 7.97
N VAL A 75 -35.05 -3.95 6.84
CA VAL A 75 -36.41 -3.97 6.31
C VAL A 75 -37.34 -4.57 7.36
N CYS A 76 -38.54 -4.02 7.50
CA CYS A 76 -39.52 -4.42 8.51
C CYS A 76 -39.12 -4.14 9.98
N SER A 77 -38.11 -3.30 10.26
CA SER A 77 -37.67 -2.92 11.61
C SER A 77 -38.82 -2.51 12.54
N GLY A 78 -39.74 -1.67 12.04
CA GLY A 78 -40.90 -1.20 12.80
C GLY A 78 -41.87 -2.32 13.19
N LEU A 79 -42.13 -3.26 12.27
CA LEU A 79 -42.99 -4.43 12.53
C LEU A 79 -42.32 -5.38 13.52
N GLN A 80 -41.00 -5.60 13.40
CA GLN A 80 -40.23 -6.41 14.35
C GLN A 80 -40.32 -5.82 15.76
N ALA A 81 -40.15 -4.51 15.91
CA ALA A 81 -40.27 -3.84 17.20
C ALA A 81 -41.68 -3.92 17.80
N GLN A 82 -42.73 -3.87 16.96
CA GLN A 82 -44.11 -4.04 17.40
C GLN A 82 -44.41 -5.46 17.86
N ILE A 83 -43.93 -6.49 17.15
CA ILE A 83 -44.09 -7.90 17.56
C ILE A 83 -43.43 -8.15 18.92
N LEU A 84 -42.18 -7.70 19.08
CA LEU A 84 -41.44 -7.88 20.33
C LEU A 84 -42.15 -7.21 21.51
N ARG A 85 -42.76 -6.04 21.29
CA ARG A 85 -43.56 -5.34 22.30
C ARG A 85 -44.84 -6.11 22.62
N CYS A 86 -45.57 -6.55 21.61
CA CYS A 86 -46.81 -7.31 21.79
C CYS A 86 -46.59 -8.58 22.62
N TYR A 87 -45.54 -9.35 22.34
CA TYR A 87 -45.25 -10.55 23.14
C TYR A 87 -44.85 -10.25 24.59
N ARG A 88 -44.22 -9.10 24.86
CA ARG A 88 -43.92 -8.67 26.24
C ARG A 88 -45.19 -8.29 26.99
N GLU A 89 -46.15 -7.67 26.30
CA GLU A 89 -47.42 -7.20 26.88
C GLU A 89 -48.45 -8.35 27.02
N HIS A 90 -48.38 -9.38 26.17
CA HIS A 90 -49.36 -10.47 26.08
C HIS A 90 -48.73 -11.86 26.23
N LEU A 91 -47.93 -12.07 27.28
CA LEU A 91 -47.17 -13.32 27.51
C LEU A 91 -48.03 -14.60 27.58
N GLN A 92 -49.25 -14.49 28.11
CA GLN A 92 -50.20 -15.62 28.24
C GLN A 92 -51.26 -15.61 27.13
N GLU A 93 -51.32 -14.55 26.32
CA GLU A 93 -52.32 -14.31 25.28
C GLU A 93 -51.65 -14.05 23.92
N VAL A 94 -50.61 -14.84 23.62
CA VAL A 94 -49.72 -14.64 22.46
C VAL A 94 -50.43 -14.62 21.10
N LEU A 95 -51.64 -15.18 21.02
CA LEU A 95 -52.46 -15.17 19.81
C LEU A 95 -52.96 -13.76 19.43
N LEU A 96 -53.03 -12.82 20.39
CA LEU A 96 -53.35 -11.41 20.11
C LEU A 96 -52.31 -10.76 19.18
N CYS A 97 -51.08 -11.29 19.14
CA CYS A 97 -50.00 -10.80 18.30
C CYS A 97 -50.01 -11.39 16.87
N ALA A 98 -50.95 -12.26 16.53
CA ALA A 98 -50.93 -13.02 15.27
C ALA A 98 -50.97 -12.14 14.02
N ASP A 99 -51.74 -11.05 14.02
CA ASP A 99 -51.84 -10.18 12.85
C ASP A 99 -50.58 -9.32 12.65
N LEU A 100 -49.89 -8.94 13.73
CA LEU A 100 -48.56 -8.32 13.66
C LEU A 100 -47.54 -9.28 13.03
N VAL A 101 -47.57 -10.56 13.41
CA VAL A 101 -46.70 -11.60 12.84
C VAL A 101 -46.98 -11.81 11.35
N LYS A 102 -48.25 -11.88 10.93
CA LYS A 102 -48.62 -11.98 9.50
C LYS A 102 -48.11 -10.79 8.70
N ALA A 103 -48.29 -9.57 9.22
CA ALA A 103 -47.81 -8.35 8.57
C ALA A 103 -46.28 -8.36 8.39
N TYR A 104 -45.55 -8.81 9.41
CA TYR A 104 -44.09 -8.98 9.32
C TYR A 104 -43.67 -10.04 8.29
N GLN A 105 -44.32 -11.20 8.28
CA GLN A 105 -44.06 -12.26 7.30
C GLN A 105 -44.30 -11.76 5.87
N HIS A 106 -45.38 -11.00 5.63
CA HIS A 106 -45.64 -10.39 4.33
C HIS A 106 -44.53 -9.38 3.96
N CYS A 107 -44.14 -8.50 4.88
CA CYS A 107 -43.08 -7.52 4.66
C CYS A 107 -41.75 -8.19 4.29
N VAL A 108 -41.34 -9.22 5.04
CA VAL A 108 -40.11 -10.00 4.75
C VAL A 108 -40.22 -10.71 3.40
N GLY A 109 -41.37 -11.33 3.11
CA GLY A 109 -41.63 -12.01 1.85
C GLY A 109 -41.61 -11.08 0.63
N SER A 110 -42.07 -9.84 0.77
CA SER A 110 -41.96 -8.81 -0.27
C SER A 110 -40.52 -8.30 -0.43
N ALA A 111 -39.80 -8.12 0.69
CA ALA A 111 -38.43 -7.64 0.68
C ALA A 111 -37.45 -8.61 0.00
N HIS A 112 -37.69 -9.92 0.12
CA HIS A 112 -36.86 -10.95 -0.54
C HIS A 112 -37.08 -11.06 -2.06
N LYS A 113 -38.16 -10.47 -2.60
CA LYS A 113 -38.52 -10.54 -4.03
C LYS A 113 -38.13 -9.28 -4.81
N GLY A 114 -37.59 -8.26 -4.13
CA GLY A 114 -37.18 -6.97 -4.71
C GLY A 114 -35.68 -6.83 -4.88
#